data_AF-A0A023X791-F1
#
_entry.id   AF-A0A023X791-F1
#
_cell.length_a   1.000
_cell.length_b   1.000
_cell.length_c   1.000
_cell.angle_alpha   90.00
_cell.angle_beta   90.00
_cell.angle_gamma   90.00
#
_symmetry.space_group_name_H-M   'P 1'
#
loop_
_entity.id
_entity.type
_entity.pdbx_description
1 polymer ?
#
loop_
_entity_poly.entity_id
_entity_poly.type
_entity_poly.pdbx_seq_one_letter_code
_entity_poly.pdbx_strand_id
1 'polypeptide(L)'
;MEAAPSRKTSEELLGELGESGALGEFEALITPLREYDRRHNSDLLRTLRTFFEANANASEAAARLYLHRNSLNYRLERIQQLTCLDLRSPAARLALQLGLLARKSRERSGKE
;
A
#
# COMPACT_ATOMS: atom_id res chain seq x y z
N MET A 1 -0.05 -5.98 43.23
CA MET A 1 0.79 -6.27 42.06
C MET A 1 0.09 -5.68 40.87
N GLU A 2 0.49 -4.47 40.48
CA GLU A 2 -0.15 -3.65 39.44
C GLU A 2 0.00 -4.35 38.09
N ALA A 3 -1.11 -4.71 37.44
CA ALA A 3 -1.08 -5.24 36.09
C ALA A 3 -0.59 -4.13 35.15
N ALA A 4 0.62 -4.26 34.63
CA ALA A 4 1.13 -3.35 33.62
C ALA A 4 0.12 -3.28 32.45
N PRO A 5 -0.21 -2.09 31.92
CA PRO A 5 -1.14 -2.00 30.80
C PRO A 5 -0.55 -2.80 29.63
N SER A 6 -1.31 -3.77 29.13
CA SER A 6 -0.93 -4.57 27.97
C SER A 6 -0.71 -3.61 26.79
N ARG A 7 0.55 -3.38 26.41
CA ARG A 7 0.87 -2.50 25.28
C ARG A 7 0.31 -3.14 24.01
N LYS A 8 -0.46 -2.37 23.25
CA LYS A 8 -0.92 -2.79 21.91
C LYS A 8 0.29 -3.07 21.01
N THR A 9 0.20 -4.12 20.22
CA THR A 9 1.16 -4.44 19.17
C THR A 9 1.08 -3.43 18.03
N SER A 10 2.13 -3.37 17.21
CA SER A 10 2.14 -2.51 16.01
C SER A 10 1.01 -2.86 15.03
N GLU A 11 0.66 -4.13 14.91
CA GLU A 11 -0.42 -4.61 14.04
C GLU A 11 -1.80 -4.16 14.52
N GLU A 12 -2.05 -4.22 15.83
CA GLU A 12 -3.28 -3.70 16.44
C GLU A 12 -3.39 -2.17 16.25
N LEU A 13 -2.30 -1.43 16.51
CA LEU A 13 -2.27 0.02 16.33
C LEU A 13 -2.53 0.44 14.87
N LEU A 14 -1.95 -0.27 13.90
CA LEU A 14 -2.18 -0.01 12.49
C LEU A 14 -3.60 -0.40 12.06
N GLY A 15 -4.18 -1.44 12.67
CA GLY A 15 -5.58 -1.81 12.49
C GLY A 15 -6.53 -0.69 12.90
N GLU A 16 -6.38 -0.20 14.13
CA GLU A 16 -7.18 0.90 14.68
C GLU A 16 -6.99 2.20 13.87
N LEU A 17 -5.75 2.51 13.47
CA LEU A 17 -5.46 3.67 12.64
C LEU A 17 -6.19 3.58 11.28
N GLY A 18 -6.22 2.40 10.67
CA GLY A 18 -6.97 2.16 9.43
C GLY A 18 -8.46 2.44 9.56
N GLU A 19 -9.04 2.28 10.74
CA GLU A 19 -10.47 2.45 11.02
C GLU A 19 -10.82 3.85 11.54
N SER A 20 -9.83 4.60 12.04
CA SER A 20 -10.01 5.94 12.63
C SER A 20 -10.51 7.05 11.68
N GLY A 21 -10.64 6.77 10.38
CA GLY A 21 -11.01 7.76 9.35
C GLY A 21 -9.89 8.76 9.00
N ALA A 22 -8.82 8.84 9.80
CA ALA A 22 -7.70 9.77 9.62
C ALA A 22 -6.91 9.54 8.32
N LEU A 23 -7.05 8.35 7.71
CA LEU A 23 -6.32 7.99 6.50
C LEU A 23 -7.05 8.31 5.18
N GLY A 24 -8.18 9.01 5.23
CA GLY A 24 -9.01 9.29 4.05
C GLY A 24 -8.26 10.02 2.93
N GLU A 25 -7.44 11.02 3.25
CA GLU A 25 -6.64 11.74 2.25
C GLU A 25 -5.54 10.86 1.64
N PHE A 26 -4.99 9.92 2.41
CA PHE A 26 -3.99 8.97 1.91
C PHE A 26 -4.61 7.96 0.95
N GLU A 27 -5.87 7.57 1.14
CA GLU A 27 -6.60 6.70 0.20
C GLU A 27 -6.74 7.36 -1.19
N ALA A 28 -6.91 8.69 -1.22
CA ALA A 28 -6.97 9.44 -2.47
C ALA A 28 -5.69 9.30 -3.31
N LEU A 29 -4.52 9.16 -2.68
CA LEU A 29 -3.24 9.01 -3.36
C LEU A 29 -3.14 7.71 -4.18
N ILE A 30 -3.82 6.64 -3.77
CA ILE A 30 -3.81 5.36 -4.48
C ILE A 30 -5.02 5.18 -5.42
N THR A 31 -5.97 6.11 -5.38
CA THR A 31 -7.18 6.06 -6.23
C THR A 31 -6.86 6.05 -7.73
N PRO A 32 -5.87 6.81 -8.25
CA PRO A 32 -5.46 6.71 -9.65
C PRO A 32 -5.00 5.31 -10.07
N LEU A 33 -4.34 4.57 -9.16
CA LEU A 33 -3.89 3.20 -9.42
C LEU A 33 -5.08 2.25 -9.58
N ARG A 34 -6.10 2.40 -8.71
CA ARG A 34 -7.34 1.60 -8.78
C ARG A 34 -8.05 1.81 -10.11
N GLU A 35 -8.18 3.06 -10.54
CA GLU A 35 -8.86 3.38 -11.78
C GLU A 35 -8.08 2.88 -13.00
N TYR A 36 -6.75 2.99 -12.96
CA TYR A 36 -5.89 2.43 -14.00
C TYR A 36 -6.03 0.90 -14.08
N ASP A 37 -5.98 0.20 -12.95
CA ASP A 37 -6.16 -1.26 -12.88
C ASP A 37 -7.50 -1.69 -13.47
N ARG A 38 -8.58 -0.97 -13.14
CA ARG A 38 -9.93 -1.22 -13.69
C ARG A 38 -10.01 -1.02 -15.20
N ARG A 39 -9.35 0.02 -15.74
CA ARG A 39 -9.39 0.34 -17.18
C ARG A 39 -8.49 -0.55 -18.03
N HIS A 40 -7.35 -0.95 -17.50
CA HIS A 40 -6.31 -1.65 -18.25
C HIS A 40 -6.18 -3.13 -17.88
N ASN A 41 -7.04 -3.64 -16.99
CA ASN A 41 -6.97 -4.99 -16.44
C ASN A 41 -5.55 -5.29 -15.91
N SER A 42 -4.99 -4.34 -15.16
CA SER A 42 -3.65 -4.44 -14.58
C SER A 42 -3.68 -4.66 -13.07
N ASP A 43 -2.50 -4.87 -12.48
CA ASP A 43 -2.32 -5.21 -11.07
C ASP A 43 -1.37 -4.22 -10.36
N LEU A 44 -1.46 -2.92 -10.61
CA LEU A 44 -0.59 -1.90 -10.02
C LEU A 44 -0.76 -1.80 -8.50
N LEU A 45 -1.98 -1.86 -7.97
CA LEU A 45 -2.21 -1.87 -6.52
C LEU A 45 -1.56 -3.09 -5.85
N ARG A 46 -1.74 -4.27 -6.45
CA ARG A 46 -1.08 -5.50 -5.98
C ARG A 46 0.44 -5.38 -6.08
N THR A 47 0.93 -4.82 -7.18
CA THR A 47 2.37 -4.60 -7.40
C THR A 47 2.97 -3.69 -6.32
N LEU A 48 2.30 -2.57 -6.01
CA LEU A 48 2.74 -1.63 -4.98
C LEU A 48 2.75 -2.28 -3.59
N ARG A 49 1.69 -3.03 -3.26
CA ARG A 49 1.62 -3.77 -2.01
C ARG A 49 2.77 -4.77 -1.86
N THR A 50 2.98 -5.62 -2.88
CA THR A 50 4.06 -6.62 -2.85
C THR A 50 5.44 -5.97 -2.83
N PHE A 51 5.62 -4.82 -3.49
CA PHE A 51 6.85 -4.04 -3.41
C PHE A 51 7.16 -3.59 -1.99
N PHE A 52 6.17 -3.11 -1.23
CA PHE A 52 6.36 -2.75 0.18
C PHE A 52 6.55 -3.96 1.09
N GLU A 53 5.85 -5.06 0.86
CA GLU A 53 6.04 -6.33 1.59
C GLU A 53 7.43 -6.96 1.33
N ALA A 54 8.08 -6.59 0.22
CA ALA A 54 9.47 -6.92 -0.09
C ALA A 54 10.44 -5.82 0.36
N ASN A 55 10.05 -4.98 1.31
CA ASN A 55 10.86 -3.88 1.86
C ASN A 55 11.41 -2.92 0.79
N ALA A 56 10.59 -2.61 -0.23
CA ALA A 56 10.97 -1.80 -1.40
C ALA A 56 12.12 -2.40 -2.24
N ASN A 57 12.34 -3.72 -2.17
CA ASN A 57 13.27 -4.44 -3.04
C ASN A 57 12.58 -4.87 -4.34
N ALA A 58 12.95 -4.23 -5.45
CA ALA A 58 12.39 -4.52 -6.76
C ALA A 58 12.68 -5.96 -7.23
N SER A 59 13.87 -6.50 -6.99
CA SER A 59 14.19 -7.87 -7.42
C SER A 59 13.35 -8.91 -6.68
N GLU A 60 13.18 -8.73 -5.37
CA GLU A 60 12.37 -9.62 -4.55
C GLU A 60 10.87 -9.50 -4.87
N ALA A 61 10.37 -8.27 -5.05
CA ALA A 61 8.99 -8.05 -5.47
C ALA A 61 8.69 -8.68 -6.83
N ALA A 62 9.62 -8.59 -7.78
CA ALA A 62 9.49 -9.21 -9.10
C ALA A 62 9.38 -10.73 -8.98
N ALA A 63 10.23 -11.35 -8.16
CA ALA A 63 10.18 -12.78 -7.89
C ALA A 63 8.84 -13.21 -7.26
N ARG A 64 8.34 -12.47 -6.25
CA ARG A 64 7.06 -12.74 -5.58
C ARG A 64 5.84 -12.57 -6.51
N LEU A 65 5.94 -11.69 -7.51
CA LEU A 65 4.90 -11.45 -8.51
C LEU A 65 5.03 -12.34 -9.75
N TYR A 66 6.06 -13.19 -9.83
CA TYR A 66 6.41 -13.96 -11.03
C TYR A 66 6.58 -13.08 -12.28
N LEU A 67 7.14 -11.88 -12.09
CA LEU A 67 7.39 -10.91 -13.16
C LEU A 67 8.88 -10.85 -13.48
N HIS A 68 9.19 -10.56 -14.74
CA HIS A 68 10.53 -10.12 -15.10
C HIS A 68 10.83 -8.74 -14.46
N ARG A 69 12.09 -8.50 -14.09
CA ARG A 69 12.52 -7.25 -13.44
C ARG A 69 12.14 -6.00 -14.25
N ASN A 70 12.27 -6.05 -15.57
CA ASN A 70 11.90 -4.92 -16.43
C ASN A 70 10.39 -4.63 -16.37
N SER A 71 9.56 -5.67 -16.33
CA SER A 71 8.11 -5.53 -16.22
C SER A 71 7.71 -4.93 -14.87
N LEU A 72 8.41 -5.30 -13.79
CA LEU A 72 8.21 -4.66 -12.50
C LEU A 72 8.60 -3.18 -12.54
N ASN A 73 9.79 -2.86 -13.05
CA ASN A 73 10.26 -1.48 -13.14
C ASN A 73 9.28 -0.60 -13.91
N TYR A 74 8.77 -1.08 -15.04
CA TYR A 74 7.72 -0.39 -15.79
C TYR A 74 6.47 -0.12 -14.96
N ARG A 75 6.01 -1.11 -14.18
CA ARG A 75 4.87 -0.93 -13.27
C ARG A 75 5.16 0.09 -12.16
N LEU A 76 6.37 0.08 -11.59
CA LEU A 76 6.78 1.04 -10.55
C LEU A 76 6.90 2.46 -11.13
N GLU A 77 7.43 2.62 -12.33
CA GLU A 77 7.43 3.91 -13.06
C GLU A 77 6.00 4.39 -13.32
N ARG A 78 5.11 3.50 -13.79
CA ARG A 78 3.70 3.83 -13.99
C ARG A 78 3.03 4.27 -12.69
N ILE A 79 3.31 3.60 -11.58
CA ILE A 79 2.80 3.98 -10.25
C ILE A 79 3.26 5.39 -9.88
N GLN A 80 4.53 5.72 -10.07
CA GLN A 80 5.06 7.05 -9.79
C GLN A 80 4.41 8.12 -10.66
N GLN A 81 4.17 7.83 -11.95
CA GLN A 81 3.48 8.75 -12.85
C GLN A 81 2.03 9.00 -12.44
N LEU A 82 1.29 7.95 -12.07
CA LEU A 82 -0.13 8.05 -11.72
C LEU A 82 -0.36 8.71 -10.35
N THR A 83 0.56 8.51 -9.41
CA THR A 83 0.46 9.09 -8.06
C THR A 83 1.19 10.42 -7.93
N CYS A 84 2.03 10.79 -8.91
CA CYS A 84 2.94 11.93 -8.85
C CYS A 84 3.91 11.89 -7.64
N LEU A 85 4.22 10.69 -7.15
CA LEU A 85 5.06 10.47 -5.97
C LEU A 85 6.32 9.67 -6.34
N ASP A 86 7.47 10.07 -5.79
CA ASP A 86 8.75 9.36 -5.99
C ASP A 86 8.88 8.21 -4.98
N LEU A 87 8.94 6.96 -5.47
CA LEU A 87 9.06 5.76 -4.62
C LEU A 87 10.42 5.65 -3.91
N ARG A 88 11.40 6.50 -4.23
CA ARG A 88 12.66 6.60 -3.48
C ARG A 88 12.50 7.45 -2.22
N SER A 89 11.51 8.35 -2.17
CA SER A 89 11.25 9.19 -1.00
C SER A 89 10.62 8.37 0.14
N PRO A 90 11.23 8.35 1.35
CA PRO A 90 10.63 7.67 2.51
C PRO A 90 9.24 8.20 2.86
N ALA A 91 9.03 9.52 2.78
CA ALA A 91 7.74 10.15 3.07
C ALA A 91 6.67 9.73 2.05
N ALA A 92 7.02 9.71 0.76
CA ALA A 92 6.11 9.27 -0.29
C ALA A 92 5.73 7.79 -0.14
N ARG A 93 6.70 6.92 0.18
CA ARG A 93 6.45 5.50 0.46
C ARG A 93 5.50 5.33 1.63
N LEU A 94 5.75 6.03 2.74
CA LEU A 94 4.88 5.98 3.91
C LEU A 94 3.45 6.44 3.56
N ALA A 95 3.31 7.55 2.84
CA ALA A 95 1.99 8.05 2.41
C ALA A 95 1.22 7.01 1.57
N LEU A 96 1.90 6.33 0.64
CA LEU A 96 1.30 5.26 -0.15
C LEU A 96 0.97 4.01 0.66
N GLN A 97 1.81 3.64 1.63
CA GLN A 97 1.53 2.54 2.57
C GLN A 97 0.29 2.84 3.42
N LEU A 98 0.13 4.07 3.91
CA LEU A 98 -1.06 4.52 4.63
C LEU A 98 -2.30 4.50 3.73
N GLY A 99 -2.18 4.89 2.45
CA GLY A 99 -3.27 4.78 1.49
C GLY A 99 -3.73 3.33 1.28
N LEU A 100 -2.79 2.38 1.19
CA LEU A 100 -3.11 0.96 1.12
C LEU A 100 -3.77 0.43 2.40
N LEU A 101 -3.34 0.92 3.57
CA LEU A 101 -3.93 0.58 4.87
C LEU A 101 -5.38 1.08 4.99
N ALA A 102 -5.63 2.34 4.60
CA ALA A 102 -6.96 2.96 4.57
C ALA A 102 -7.94 2.16 3.70
N ARG A 103 -7.47 1.65 2.55
CA ARG A 103 -8.28 0.82 1.67
C ARG A 103 -8.62 -0.52 2.31
N LYS A 104 -7.66 -1.15 2.99
CA LYS A 104 -7.82 -2.48 3.61
C LYS A 104 -8.90 -2.47 4.69
N SER A 105 -9.02 -1.39 5.48
CA SER A 105 -10.07 -1.28 6.51
C SER A 105 -11.46 -1.19 5.87
N ARG A 106 -11.64 -0.36 4.83
CA ARG A 106 -12.93 -0.25 4.13
C ARG A 106 -13.38 -1.56 3.45
N GLU A 107 -12.46 -2.36 2.92
CA GLU A 107 -12.78 -3.67 2.35
C GLU A 107 -13.28 -4.68 3.41
N ARG A 108 -12.87 -4.52 4.68
CA ARG A 108 -13.35 -5.35 5.79
C ARG A 108 -14.73 -4.92 6.25
N SER A 109 -15.00 -3.61 6.29
CA SER A 109 -16.30 -3.05 6.68
C SER A 109 -17.40 -3.20 5.62
N GLY A 110 -17.05 -3.40 4.34
CA GLY A 110 -18.01 -3.61 3.25
C GLY A 110 -18.44 -5.07 3.05
N LYS A 111 -18.08 -5.98 3.97
CA LYS A 111 -18.38 -7.42 3.92
C LYS A 111 -19.44 -7.88 4.93
N GLU A 112 -20.13 -6.95 5.58
CA GLU A 112 -21.30 -7.18 6.43
C GLU A 112 -22.62 -6.98 5.66
#